data_AF-A0A935Y4E3-F1
#
_entry.id   AF-A0A935Y4E3-F1
#
_cell.length_a   1.000
_cell.length_b   1.000
_cell.length_c   1.000
_cell.angle_alpha   90.00
_cell.angle_beta   90.00
_cell.angle_gamma   90.00
#
_symmetry.space_group_name_H-M   'P 1'
#
loop_
_entity.id
_entity.type
_entity.pdbx_description
1 polymer ?
#
loop_
_entity_poly.entity_id
_entity_poly.type
_entity_poly.pdbx_seq_one_letter_code
_entity_poly.pdbx_strand_id
1 'polypeptide(L)'
;MTIISLMIYVAIAAAVLTVLVYFWKQGKISVPDSFIQNYCGALFIFSGFVKVVDPLGTAYKMEQYFQQFQAVAEGSFLSLLLACFLCLNMQVLAFLCL
;
A
#
# COMPACT_ATOMS: atom_id res chain seq x y z
N MET A 1 3.83 7.52 17.24
CA MET A 1 2.82 6.48 16.98
C MET A 1 3.56 5.23 16.54
N THR A 2 3.35 4.09 17.19
CA THR A 2 3.97 2.83 16.75
C THR A 2 3.11 2.18 15.66
N ILE A 3 3.71 1.29 14.87
CA ILE A 3 3.00 0.46 13.88
C ILE A 3 1.87 -0.32 14.56
N ILE A 4 2.08 -0.76 15.82
CA ILE A 4 1.08 -1.49 16.60
C ILE A 4 -0.16 -0.61 16.87
N SER A 5 0.03 0.65 17.28
CA SER A 5 -1.09 1.58 17.50
C SER A 5 -1.91 1.79 16.24
N LEU A 6 -1.25 1.90 15.08
CA LEU A 6 -1.87 2.08 13.77
C LEU A 6 -2.70 0.85 13.36
N MET A 7 -2.15 -0.35 13.52
CA MET A 7 -2.88 -1.60 13.23
C MET A 7 -4.14 -1.73 14.09
N ILE A 8 -4.07 -1.34 15.37
CA ILE A 8 -5.22 -1.35 16.28
C ILE A 8 -6.29 -0.37 15.81
N TYR A 9 -5.93 0.86 15.44
CA TYR A 9 -6.90 1.85 14.95
C TYR A 9 -7.60 1.40 13.66
N VAL A 10 -6.85 0.84 12.71
CA VAL A 10 -7.42 0.33 11.46
C VAL A 10 -8.33 -0.87 11.72
N ALA A 11 -7.96 -1.76 12.65
CA ALA A 11 -8.79 -2.90 13.05
C ALA A 11 -10.11 -2.45 13.70
N ILE A 12 -10.07 -1.45 14.58
CA ILE A 12 -11.27 -0.87 15.21
C ILE A 12 -12.17 -0.23 14.16
N ALA A 13 -11.62 0.58 13.26
CA ALA A 13 -12.39 1.21 12.18
C ALA A 13 -13.07 0.18 11.28
N ALA A 14 -12.35 -0.88 10.90
CA ALA A 14 -12.90 -1.98 10.10
C ALA A 14 -14.00 -2.77 10.83
N ALA A 15 -13.84 -3.00 12.14
CA ALA A 15 -14.85 -3.65 12.97
C ALA A 15 -16.13 -2.81 13.07
N VAL A 16 -16.01 -1.51 13.35
CA VAL A 16 -17.13 -0.56 13.40
C VAL A 16 -17.88 -0.53 12.06
N LEU A 17 -17.14 -0.47 10.95
CA LEU A 17 -17.73 -0.43 9.62
C LEU A 17 -18.44 -1.74 9.27
N THR A 18 -17.89 -2.88 9.67
CA THR A 18 -18.53 -4.20 9.50
C THR A 18 -19.82 -4.32 10.32
N VAL A 19 -19.82 -3.83 11.56
CA VAL A 19 -21.02 -3.80 12.42
C VAL A 19 -22.10 -2.89 11.80
N LEU A 20 -21.73 -1.70 11.33
CA LEU A 20 -22.66 -0.78 10.64
C LEU A 20 -23.24 -1.41 9.37
N VAL A 21 -22.41 -2.04 8.53
CA VAL A 21 -22.85 -2.73 7.30
C VAL A 21 -23.77 -3.90 7.63
N TYR A 22 -23.47 -4.65 8.70
CA TYR A 22 -24.33 -5.74 9.16
C TYR A 22 -25.72 -5.23 9.60
N PHE A 23 -25.78 -4.12 10.33
CA PHE A 23 -27.05 -3.50 10.73
C PHE A 23 -27.85 -2.93 9.55
N TRP A 24 -27.17 -2.36 8.54
CA TRP A 24 -27.84 -1.77 7.37
C TRP A 24 -28.27 -2.80 6.32
N LYS A 25 -27.55 -3.91 6.18
CA LYS A 25 -27.87 -4.98 5.23
C LYS A 25 -28.50 -6.16 5.96
N GLN A 26 -29.80 -6.06 6.23
CA GLN A 26 -30.59 -7.17 6.77
C GLN A 26 -30.73 -8.33 5.77
N GLY A 27 -29.74 -9.23 5.72
CA GLY A 27 -30.07 -10.64 5.48
C GLY A 27 -29.22 -11.51 4.55
N LYS A 28 -28.17 -11.04 3.85
CA LYS A 28 -27.36 -11.94 2.99
C LYS A 28 -25.88 -11.53 2.81
N ILE A 29 -25.10 -11.42 3.89
CA ILE A 29 -23.63 -11.39 3.75
C ILE A 29 -22.95 -12.26 4.82
N SER A 30 -21.96 -13.05 4.40
CA SER A 30 -20.99 -13.69 5.28
C SER A 30 -20.19 -12.62 6.03
N VAL A 31 -20.46 -12.52 7.34
CA VAL A 31 -19.78 -11.64 8.28
C VAL A 31 -18.23 -11.68 8.16
N PRO A 32 -17.56 -12.84 8.00
CA PRO A 32 -16.10 -12.86 7.91
C PRO A 32 -15.55 -12.20 6.63
N ASP A 33 -16.20 -12.41 5.49
CA ASP A 33 -15.74 -11.86 4.21
C ASP A 33 -15.86 -10.33 4.19
N SER A 34 -16.95 -9.80 4.78
CA SER A 34 -17.14 -8.34 4.94
C SER A 34 -16.08 -7.71 5.84
N PHE A 35 -15.69 -8.41 6.92
CA PHE A 35 -14.67 -7.91 7.83
C PHE A 35 -13.31 -7.82 7.15
N ILE A 36 -12.87 -8.89 6.48
CA ILE A 36 -11.58 -8.93 5.78
C ILE A 36 -11.56 -7.86 4.67
N GLN A 37 -12.65 -7.71 3.92
CA GLN A 37 -12.76 -6.70 2.88
C GLN A 37 -12.64 -5.27 3.42
N ASN A 38 -13.38 -4.96 4.49
CA ASN A 38 -13.34 -3.63 5.12
C ASN A 38 -11.97 -3.34 5.75
N TYR A 39 -11.32 -4.35 6.33
CA TYR A 39 -9.99 -4.22 6.91
C TYR A 39 -8.91 -3.97 5.83
N CYS A 40 -8.90 -4.77 4.76
CA CYS A 40 -8.02 -4.55 3.62
C CYS A 40 -8.26 -3.19 2.95
N GLY A 41 -9.51 -2.79 2.80
CA GLY A 41 -9.88 -1.48 2.25
C GLY A 41 -9.38 -0.32 3.13
N ALA A 42 -9.57 -0.40 4.45
CA ALA A 42 -9.09 0.60 5.39
C ALA A 42 -7.56 0.70 5.40
N LEU A 43 -6.84 -0.44 5.36
CA LEU A 43 -5.38 -0.46 5.22
C LEU A 43 -4.91 0.16 3.90
N PHE A 44 -5.62 -0.10 2.80
CA PHE A 44 -5.27 0.45 1.50
C PHE A 44 -5.42 1.99 1.46
N ILE A 45 -6.54 2.52 1.96
CA ILE A 45 -6.77 3.96 2.07
C ILE A 45 -5.71 4.60 2.97
N PHE A 46 -5.42 3.99 4.12
CA PHE A 46 -4.40 4.49 5.03
C PHE A 46 -3.00 4.49 4.38
N SER A 47 -2.65 3.44 3.62
CA SER A 47 -1.39 3.40 2.86
C SER A 47 -1.30 4.51 1.82
N GLY A 48 -2.40 4.79 1.10
CA GLY A 48 -2.49 5.90 0.15
C GLY A 48 -2.34 7.26 0.83
N PHE A 49 -2.98 7.46 1.99
CA PHE A 49 -2.89 8.69 2.75
C PHE A 49 -1.45 9.01 3.16
N VAL A 50 -0.71 8.03 3.68
CA VAL A 50 0.71 8.23 4.06
C VAL A 50 1.57 8.60 2.85
N LYS A 51 1.32 8.00 1.67
CA LYS A 51 2.04 8.32 0.43
C LYS A 51 1.77 9.73 -0.09
N VAL A 52 0.56 10.26 0.13
CA VAL A 52 0.21 11.65 -0.26
C VAL A 52 0.75 12.67 0.74
N VAL A 53 0.80 12.34 2.03
CA VAL A 53 1.36 13.21 3.07
C VAL A 53 2.88 13.31 2.97
N ASP A 54 3.56 12.21 2.58
CA ASP A 54 5.02 12.19 2.37
C ASP A 54 5.39 11.58 1.00
N PRO A 55 5.16 12.34 -0.09
CA PRO A 55 5.46 11.87 -1.43
C PRO A 55 6.97 11.79 -1.69
N LEU A 56 7.77 12.67 -1.07
CA LEU A 56 9.22 12.70 -1.24
C LEU A 56 9.90 11.54 -0.51
N GLY A 57 9.54 11.26 0.75
CA GLY A 57 10.10 10.12 1.48
C GLY A 57 9.76 8.78 0.85
N THR A 58 8.57 8.65 0.27
CA THR A 58 8.19 7.45 -0.51
C THR A 58 8.94 7.36 -1.83
N ALA A 59 9.17 8.47 -2.54
CA ALA A 59 10.00 8.52 -3.75
C ALA A 59 11.45 8.04 -3.46
N TYR A 60 12.11 8.59 -2.44
CA TYR A 60 13.47 8.17 -2.06
C TYR A 60 13.57 6.69 -1.70
N LYS A 61 12.56 6.15 -0.99
CA LYS A 61 12.55 4.72 -0.66
C LYS A 61 12.38 3.84 -1.89
N MET A 62 11.55 4.24 -2.84
CA MET A 62 11.38 3.49 -4.09
C MET A 62 12.64 3.51 -4.93
N GLU A 63 13.35 4.64 -5.03
CA GLU A 63 14.65 4.71 -5.72
C GLU A 63 15.66 3.72 -5.11
N GLN A 64 15.79 3.70 -3.79
CA GLN A 64 16.68 2.76 -3.08
C GLN A 64 16.33 1.29 -3.37
N TYR A 65 15.04 0.95 -3.40
CA TYR A 65 14.61 -0.40 -3.76
C TYR A 65 14.95 -0.73 -5.21
N PHE A 66 14.67 0.17 -6.15
CA PHE A 66 14.95 -0.08 -7.56
C PHE A 66 16.45 -0.23 -7.85
N GLN A 67 17.31 0.53 -7.18
CA GLN A 67 18.76 0.35 -7.27
C GLN A 67 19.22 -1.04 -6.76
N GLN A 68 18.66 -1.49 -5.63
CA GLN A 68 18.96 -2.83 -5.09
C GLN A 68 18.42 -3.95 -5.99
N PHE A 69 17.22 -3.78 -6.54
CA PHE A 69 16.62 -4.75 -7.47
C PHE A 69 17.40 -4.82 -8.78
N GLN A 70 17.85 -3.69 -9.32
CA GLN A 70 18.68 -3.66 -10.52
C GLN A 70 20.00 -4.40 -10.30
N ALA A 71 20.67 -4.18 -9.17
CA ALA A 71 21.91 -4.88 -8.83
C ALA A 71 21.73 -6.42 -8.74
N VAL A 72 20.56 -6.92 -8.33
CA VAL A 72 20.25 -8.36 -8.28
C VAL A 72 19.78 -8.90 -9.64
N ALA A 73 19.15 -8.06 -10.45
CA ALA A 73 18.64 -8.43 -11.78
C ALA A 73 19.73 -8.40 -12.86
N GLU A 74 20.80 -7.60 -12.70
CA GLU A 74 21.99 -7.59 -13.54
C GLU A 74 22.78 -8.91 -13.41
N GLY A 75 22.36 -9.92 -14.18
CA GLY A 75 22.98 -11.25 -14.22
C GLY A 75 22.01 -12.43 -14.05
N SER A 76 20.72 -12.17 -13.87
CA SER A 76 19.68 -13.19 -13.75
C SER A 76 18.67 -13.16 -14.90
N PHE A 77 17.79 -14.16 -14.95
CA PHE A 77 16.68 -14.24 -15.92
C PHE A 77 15.71 -13.04 -15.83
N LEU A 78 15.80 -12.24 -14.77
CA LEU A 78 14.99 -11.04 -14.54
C LEU A 78 15.50 -9.79 -15.30
N SER A 79 16.50 -9.92 -16.17
CA SER A 79 17.03 -8.82 -16.99
C SER A 79 15.97 -8.15 -17.88
N LEU A 80 14.87 -8.82 -18.22
CA LEU A 80 13.71 -8.21 -18.90
C LEU A 80 12.96 -7.21 -18.01
N LEU A 81 12.97 -7.40 -16.69
CA LEU A 81 12.31 -6.52 -15.73
C LEU A 81 13.10 -5.21 -15.52
N LEU A 82 14.39 -5.18 -15.89
CA LEU A 82 15.25 -4.00 -15.82
C LEU A 82 14.68 -2.81 -16.61
N ALA A 83 14.08 -3.06 -17.78
CA ALA A 83 13.44 -2.02 -18.59
C ALA A 83 12.22 -1.41 -17.89
N CYS A 84 11.47 -2.22 -17.14
CA CYS A 84 10.35 -1.74 -16.31
C CYS A 84 10.87 -0.89 -15.14
N PHE A 85 11.95 -1.32 -14.48
CA PHE A 85 12.55 -0.59 -13.36
C PHE A 85 13.19 0.74 -13.79
N LEU A 86 13.82 0.82 -14.97
CA LEU A 86 14.32 2.10 -15.50
C LEU A 86 13.20 3.11 -15.74
N CYS A 87 12.07 2.65 -16.28
CA CYS A 87 10.89 3.49 -16.51
C CYS A 87 10.32 4.04 -15.19
N LEU A 88 10.20 3.19 -14.17
CA LEU A 88 9.74 3.58 -12.84
C LEU A 88 10.72 4.52 -12.14
N ASN A 89 12.03 4.31 -12.30
CA ASN A 89 13.05 5.20 -11.74
C ASN A 89 12.97 6.61 -12.34
N MET A 90 12.71 6.71 -13.65
CA MET A 90 12.50 8.00 -14.31
C MET A 90 11.27 8.76 -13.76
N GLN A 91 10.18 8.05 -13.44
CA GLN A 91 8.99 8.65 -12.83
C GLN A 91 9.25 9.14 -11.40
N VAL A 92 10.05 8.41 -10.62
CA VAL A 92 10.46 8.81 -9.27
C VAL A 92 11.32 10.07 -9.30
N LEU A 93 12.28 10.15 -10.23
CA LEU A 93 13.15 11.32 -10.39
C LEU A 93 12.36 12.57 -10.83
N ALA A 94 11.35 12.39 -11.69
CA ALA A 94 10.45 13.48 -12.09
C ALA A 94 9.61 14.02 -10.92
N PHE A 95 9.23 13.17 -9.97
CA PHE A 95 8.52 13.57 -8.75
C PHE A 95 9.42 14.27 -7.72
N LEU A 96 10.73 14.07 -7.81
CA LEU A 96 11.73 14.66 -6.92
C LEU A 96 12.25 16.03 -7.41
N CYS A 97 12.16 16.28 -8.72
CA CYS A 97 12.66 17.48 -9.38
C CYS A 97 11.59 18.60 -9.54
N LEU A 98 10.35 18.31 -9.12
CA LEU A 98 9.19 19.22 -9.15
C LEU A 98 8.88 19.73 -7.73
#